data_AF-A0A914N2E4-F1
#
_entry.id   AF-A0A914N2E4-F1
#
_cell.length_a   1.000
_cell.length_b   1.000
_cell.length_c   1.000
_cell.angle_alpha   90.00
_cell.angle_beta   90.00
_cell.angle_gamma   90.00
#
_symmetry.space_group_name_H-M   'P 1'
#
loop_
_entity.id
_entity.type
_entity.pdbx_description
1 polymer ?
#
loop_
_entity_poly.entity_id
_entity_poly.type
_entity_poly.pdbx_seq_one_letter_code
_entity_poly.pdbx_strand_id
1 'polypeptide(L)' 'MLKWLSYGKANLLPNREFAFILKDDIHIRFLSFRTLDEFKEKILRTNPFKIDIGAVYNRP' A
#
# COMPACT_ATOMS: atom_id res chain seq x y z
N MET A 1 0.16 11.68 -3.59
CA MET A 1 0.21 10.59 -2.59
C MET A 1 1.56 9.89 -2.58
N LEU A 2 2.05 9.31 -3.69
CA LEU A 2 3.36 8.63 -3.68
C LEU A 2 4.56 9.50 -3.32
N LYS A 3 4.63 10.75 -3.80
CA LYS A 3 5.71 11.67 -3.42
C LYS A 3 5.82 11.90 -1.91
N TRP A 4 4.67 11.87 -1.21
CA TRP A 4 4.62 11.94 0.25
C TRP A 4 5.10 10.63 0.88
N LEU A 5 4.53 9.50 0.45
CA LEU A 5 4.85 8.18 1.03
C LEU A 5 6.26 7.68 0.72
N SER A 6 6.87 8.21 -0.35
CA SER A 6 8.25 7.93 -0.73
C SER A 6 9.24 8.96 -0.20
N TYR A 7 8.79 10.06 0.42
CA TYR A 7 9.63 11.20 0.81
C TYR A 7 10.49 11.74 -0.35
N GLY A 8 10.00 11.63 -1.58
CA GLY A 8 10.77 11.95 -2.79
C GLY A 8 11.83 10.91 -3.20
N LYS A 9 11.92 9.77 -2.49
CA LYS A 9 12.85 8.66 -2.76
C LYS A 9 12.08 7.43 -3.27
N ALA A 10 12.19 7.14 -4.56
CA ALA A 10 11.46 6.05 -5.22
C ALA A 10 11.68 4.66 -4.58
N ASN A 11 12.81 4.43 -3.90
CA ASN A 11 13.18 3.14 -3.32
C ASN A 11 12.49 2.79 -1.99
N LEU A 12 11.74 3.72 -1.37
CA LEU A 12 11.06 3.44 -0.09
C LEU A 12 9.66 2.84 -0.23
N LEU A 13 9.03 3.04 -1.39
CA LEU A 13 7.67 2.57 -1.62
C LEU A 13 7.53 1.03 -1.60
N PRO A 14 8.45 0.24 -2.21
CA PRO A 14 8.34 -1.22 -2.21
C PRO A 14 8.42 -1.86 -0.82
N ASN A 15 8.92 -1.12 0.17
CA ASN A 15 9.06 -1.61 1.54
C ASN A 15 8.00 -1.04 2.48
N ARG A 16 7.12 -0.15 1.99
CA ARG A 16 6.03 0.40 2.80
C ARG A 16 4.87 -0.57 2.84
N GLU A 17 4.41 -0.88 4.04
CA GLU A 17 3.20 -1.67 4.24
C GLU A 17 1.94 -0.82 4.04
N PHE A 18 0.99 -1.42 3.35
CA PHE A 18 -0.40 -1.03 3.29
C PHE A 18 -1.25 -2.19 3.79
N ALA A 19 -2.37 -1.86 4.43
CA ALA A 19 -3.40 -2.81 4.75
C ALA A 19 -4.73 -2.38 4.12
N PHE A 20 -5.40 -3.32 3.47
CA PHE A 20 -6.72 -3.12 2.90
C PHE A 20 -7.74 -3.78 3.81
N ILE A 21 -8.70 -2.99 4.28
CA ILE A 21 -9.81 -3.47 5.11
C ILE A 21 -11.02 -3.60 4.20
N LEU A 22 -11.50 -4.83 4.03
CA LEU A 22 -12.64 -5.15 3.18
C LEU A 22 -13.93 -5.17 4.00
N LYS A 23 -15.01 -5.66 3.38
CA LYS A 23 -16.27 -5.92 4.06
C LYS A 23 -16.04 -6.92 5.20
N ASP A 24 -16.87 -6.81 6.22
CA ASP A 24 -16.90 -7.74 7.36
C ASP A 24 -15.56 -7.75 8.15
N ASP A 25 -14.85 -6.62 8.10
CA ASP A 25 -13.58 -6.38 8.80
C ASP A 25 -12.48 -7.40 8.43
N ILE A 26 -12.42 -7.80 7.15
CA ILE A 26 -11.35 -8.65 6.63
C ILE A 26 -10.12 -7.79 6.32
N HIS A 27 -9.00 -8.11 6.95
CA HIS A 27 -7.73 -7.37 6.79
C HIS A 27 -6.78 -8.10 5.84
N ILE A 28 -6.40 -7.45 4.74
CA ILE A 28 -5.30 -7.89 3.88
C ILE A 28 -4.09 -7.00 4.20
N ARG A 29 -3.16 -7.53 5.00
CA ARG A 29 -1.95 -6.82 5.46
C ARG A 29 -0.71 -7.20 4.65
N PHE A 30 0.39 -6.50 4.94
CA PHE A 30 1.70 -6.72 4.28
C PHE A 30 1.62 -6.53 2.76
N LEU A 31 0.74 -5.64 2.29
CA LEU A 31 0.75 -5.22 0.90
C LEU A 31 1.84 -4.19 0.69
N SER A 32 2.58 -4.31 -0.41
CA SER A 32 3.60 -3.35 -0.82
C SER A 32 3.58 -3.22 -2.34
N PHE A 33 4.02 -2.06 -2.85
CA PHE A 33 3.87 -1.72 -4.27
C PHE A 33 5.14 -1.05 -4.80
N ARG A 34 5.54 -1.39 -6.02
CA ARG A 34 6.73 -0.80 -6.66
C ARG A 34 6.39 0.46 -7.44
N THR A 35 5.18 0.52 -7.99
CA THR A 35 4.74 1.62 -8.86
C THR A 35 3.37 2.15 -8.46
N LEU A 36 3.04 3.34 -8.97
CA LEU A 36 1.70 3.92 -8.80
C LEU A 36 0.64 3.07 -9.48
N ASP A 37 0.96 2.53 -10.64
CA ASP A 37 0.02 1.79 -11.46
C ASP A 37 -0.37 0.47 -10.78
N GLU A 38 0.60 -0.24 -10.17
CA GLU A 38 0.34 -1.43 -9.35
C GLU A 38 -0.58 -1.10 -8.17
N PHE A 39 -0.31 -0.01 -7.44
CA PHE A 39 -1.13 0.42 -6.31
C PHE A 39 -2.56 0.77 -6.76
N LYS A 40 -2.68 1.54 -7.84
CA LYS A 40 -3.96 1.97 -8.41
C LYS A 40 -4.77 0.78 -8.90
N GLU A 41 -4.15 -0.13 -9.64
CA GLU A 41 -4.79 -1.34 -10.12
C GLU A 41 -5.27 -2.21 -8.96
N LYS A 42 -4.44 -2.39 -7.92
CA LYS A 42 -4.83 -3.17 -6.73
C LYS A 42 -6.00 -2.55 -5.99
N ILE A 43 -6.04 -1.22 -5.81
CA ILE A 43 -7.19 -0.52 -5.20
C ILE A 43 -8.44 -0.74 -6.05
N LEU A 44 -8.38 -0.51 -7.36
CA LEU A 44 -9.55 -0.63 -8.24
C LEU A 44 -10.10 -2.07 -8.27
N ARG A 45 -9.24 -3.07 -8.29
CA ARG A 45 -9.64 -4.48 -8.26
C ARG A 45 -10.19 -4.93 -6.91
N THR A 46 -9.62 -4.42 -5.81
CA THR A 46 -9.97 -4.88 -4.46
C THR A 46 -11.12 -4.07 -3.85
N ASN A 47 -11.29 -2.82 -4.26
CA ASN A 47 -12.26 -1.86 -3.76
C ASN A 47 -12.39 -1.87 -2.20
N PRO A 48 -11.30 -1.60 -1.47
CA PRO A 48 -11.30 -1.70 -0.02
C PRO A 48 -12.16 -0.60 0.63
N PHE A 49 -12.74 -0.92 1.79
CA PHE A 49 -13.50 0.05 2.60
C PHE A 49 -12.58 1.03 3.33
N LYS A 50 -11.40 0.57 3.76
CA LYS A 50 -10.36 1.42 4.36
C LYS A 50 -8.97 0.99 3.88
N ILE A 51 -8.05 1.94 3.91
CA ILE A 51 -6.64 1.71 3.62
C ILE A 51 -5.83 2.27 4.79
N ASP A 52 -5.12 1.39 5.48
CA ASP A 52 -4.16 1.79 6.52
C ASP A 52 -2.76 1.83 5.93
N ILE A 53 -1.95 2.78 6.39
CA ILE A 53 -0.57 3.00 5.95
C ILE A 53 0.36 2.68 7.12
N GLY A 54 1.18 1.65 6.96
CA GLY A 54 2.09 1.17 7.98
C GLY A 54 3.52 1.67 7.84
N ALA A 55 4.45 0.93 8.44
CA ALA A 55 5.88 1.23 8.47
C ALA A 55 6.59 0.98 7.12
N VAL A 56 7.84 1.42 7.01
CA VAL A 56 8.78 0.90 6.00
C VAL A 56 9.63 -0.17 6.67
N TYR A 57 9.61 -1.36 6.08
CA TYR A 57 10.36 -2.51 6.55
C TYR A 57 11.74 -2.60 5.87
N ASN A 58 12.59 -3.48 6.36
CA ASN A 58 13.88 -3.78 5.73
C ASN A 58 13.73 -4.71 4.51
N ARG A 59 12.58 -5.38 4.35
CA ARG A 59 12.22 -6.23 3.22
C ARG A 59 10.74 -6.02 2.85
N PRO A 60 10.37 -6.14 1.56
CA PRO A 60 8.98 -6.15 1.11
C PRO A 60 8.16 -7.27 1.73
#